data_AF-A0A1J4KT72-F1
#
_entry.id   AF-A0A1J4KT72-F1
#
_cell.length_a   1.000
_cell.length_b   1.000
_cell.length_c   1.000
_cell.angle_alpha   90.00
_cell.angle_beta   90.00
_cell.angle_gamma   90.00
#
_symmetry.space_group_name_H-M   'P 1'
#
loop_
_entity.id
_entity.type
_entity.pdbx_description
1 polymer ?
#
loop_
_entity_poly.entity_id
_entity_poly.type
_entity_poly.pdbx_seq_one_letter_code
_entity_poly.pdbx_strand_id
1 'polypeptide(L)'
;MKKNVSTKEKIFLLPEIIKSDDVNHVFYGAKLISTRPVEVNHYAIFTFINRLDQTGYSYQVVTTVAPNKKVYLYPHTFPADPPDFKSLDFIESPTDEGIVVHLLITTFEILDEKDHAVRVKSGDWMKVSNLFNQIAALNHLGIISDLSPPVFSMVSSIDRWTESLHQAFGTNGTLSDALIVIFKRMMFASQIFDISALNLALDQYNNNTNNKNMNVMNNKNKYNKTHNNVNNNNNNNPINNDTNNINNYCFGIMVSALQTSAELDVIRHILPIPQRSTSRFYVLNQFLQIIYEALNKNGFKIHSIDDYNDFKEALSNFQEMNNLTIGACDVETLKRLSYMTNFKIVEPLPIFRMSGIEVTYDQVMDFPTMKQLEKDPDGKPLGERVRQEINRSIVATADPKAKIEWMNEKMIDCVKTSNERCNILANQVAEIERKVTIMYGMLKDVTQESQSATGRVKLACKTLSTVYDAHVKIQGKFEILRDRLFSEQKNTRIILLIGIFFSFIGALELFRR
;
A
#
# COMPACT_ATOMS: atom_id res chain seq x y z
N MET A 1 35.97 -29.84 -31.12
CA MET A 1 35.71 -30.00 -29.67
C MET A 1 35.79 -28.62 -29.00
N LYS A 2 34.65 -27.95 -28.79
CA LYS A 2 34.58 -26.73 -27.98
C LYS A 2 34.68 -27.15 -26.52
N LYS A 3 35.70 -26.68 -25.80
CA LYS A 3 35.81 -26.83 -24.35
C LYS A 3 34.58 -26.16 -23.73
N ASN A 4 33.70 -26.95 -23.11
CA ASN A 4 32.77 -26.44 -22.12
C ASN A 4 33.61 -25.92 -20.95
N VAL A 5 33.88 -24.62 -20.97
CA VAL A 5 34.31 -23.90 -19.77
C VAL A 5 33.11 -23.98 -18.84
N SER A 6 33.22 -24.79 -17.79
CA SER A 6 32.32 -24.73 -16.66
C SER A 6 32.42 -23.32 -16.10
N THR A 7 31.50 -22.44 -16.50
CA THR A 7 31.25 -21.18 -15.82
C THR A 7 30.86 -21.56 -14.41
N LYS A 8 31.78 -21.42 -13.46
CA LYS A 8 31.46 -21.45 -12.03
C LYS A 8 30.27 -20.50 -11.85
N GLU A 9 29.15 -21.03 -11.37
CA GLU A 9 27.99 -20.22 -11.03
C GLU A 9 28.44 -19.12 -10.06
N LYS A 10 28.16 -17.87 -10.40
CA LYS A 10 28.49 -16.73 -9.55
C LYS A 10 27.62 -16.80 -8.30
N ILE A 11 28.26 -16.68 -7.14
CA ILE A 11 27.59 -16.66 -5.83
C ILE A 11 27.43 -15.20 -5.41
N PHE A 12 26.20 -14.80 -5.13
CA PHE A 12 25.83 -13.47 -4.64
C PHE A 12 25.43 -13.55 -3.16
N LEU A 13 25.91 -12.63 -2.35
CA LEU A 13 25.68 -12.57 -0.91
C LEU A 13 24.69 -11.44 -0.60
N LEU A 14 23.54 -11.81 -0.02
CA LEU A 14 22.41 -10.92 0.25
C LEU A 14 22.00 -10.95 1.74
N PRO A 15 21.44 -9.87 2.30
CA PRO A 15 21.08 -9.82 3.72
C PRO A 15 19.83 -10.65 4.10
N GLU A 16 19.08 -11.12 3.11
CA GLU A 16 17.82 -11.85 3.28
C GLU A 16 17.81 -13.20 2.58
N ILE A 17 16.98 -14.12 3.08
CA ILE A 17 16.62 -15.34 2.38
C ILE A 17 15.46 -15.04 1.42
N ILE A 18 15.76 -15.07 0.12
CA ILE A 18 14.79 -14.78 -0.92
C ILE A 18 14.15 -16.09 -1.37
N LYS A 19 12.82 -16.16 -1.28
CA LYS A 19 12.08 -17.32 -1.78
C LYS A 19 12.00 -17.25 -3.30
N SER A 20 12.25 -18.37 -3.96
CA SER A 20 12.30 -18.45 -5.43
C SER A 20 10.96 -18.12 -6.12
N ASP A 21 9.85 -18.16 -5.37
CA ASP A 21 8.50 -17.83 -5.83
C ASP A 21 8.08 -16.38 -5.54
N ASP A 22 8.94 -15.56 -4.94
CA ASP A 22 8.60 -14.17 -4.59
C ASP A 22 8.80 -13.20 -5.77
N VAL A 23 7.81 -13.18 -6.66
CA VAL A 23 7.76 -12.33 -7.88
C VAL A 23 7.86 -10.83 -7.61
N ASN A 24 7.55 -10.38 -6.39
CA ASN A 24 7.56 -8.96 -6.03
C ASN A 24 8.91 -8.53 -5.44
N HIS A 25 9.84 -9.47 -5.21
CA HIS A 25 11.15 -9.15 -4.68
C HIS A 25 12.02 -8.50 -5.76
N VAL A 26 12.82 -7.49 -5.39
CA VAL A 26 13.70 -6.78 -6.34
C VAL A 26 14.73 -7.69 -7.01
N PHE A 27 15.12 -8.74 -6.30
CA PHE A 27 16.01 -9.79 -6.78
C PHE A 27 15.23 -11.07 -7.15
N TYR A 28 14.03 -10.92 -7.73
CA TYR A 28 13.27 -12.03 -8.25
C TYR A 28 14.13 -12.92 -9.17
N GLY A 29 13.94 -14.24 -9.05
CA GLY A 29 14.77 -15.23 -9.75
C GLY A 29 16.02 -15.67 -8.99
N ALA A 30 16.31 -15.07 -7.82
CA ALA A 30 17.34 -15.57 -6.92
C ALA A 30 17.00 -16.99 -6.40
N LYS A 31 18.00 -17.87 -6.38
CA LYS A 31 17.92 -19.22 -5.84
C LYS A 31 18.86 -19.34 -4.65
N LEU A 32 18.28 -19.60 -3.48
CA LEU A 32 19.05 -19.82 -2.25
C LEU A 32 19.96 -21.06 -2.40
N ILE A 33 21.25 -20.89 -2.12
CA ILE A 33 22.24 -21.99 -2.12
C ILE A 33 22.27 -22.66 -0.76
N SER A 34 22.25 -21.86 0.32
CA SER A 34 22.39 -22.34 1.70
C SER A 34 21.62 -21.43 2.65
N THR A 35 20.93 -22.04 3.62
CA THR A 35 20.31 -21.33 4.75
C THR A 35 21.31 -20.95 5.84
N ARG A 36 22.57 -21.43 5.75
CA ARG A 36 23.64 -21.02 6.66
C ARG A 36 24.26 -19.73 6.15
N PRO A 37 24.28 -18.65 6.94
CA PRO A 37 24.89 -17.41 6.53
C PRO A 37 26.41 -17.51 6.51
N VAL A 38 27.02 -16.63 5.73
CA VAL A 38 28.45 -16.42 5.59
C VAL A 38 28.82 -15.13 6.31
N GLU A 39 29.84 -15.18 7.17
CA GLU A 39 30.37 -13.98 7.83
C GLU A 39 31.26 -13.20 6.84
N VAL A 40 30.96 -11.91 6.64
CA VAL A 40 31.74 -11.03 5.75
C VAL A 40 32.16 -9.77 6.52
N ASN A 41 33.42 -9.38 6.35
CA ASN A 41 34.00 -8.20 7.00
C ASN A 41 33.82 -6.93 6.14
N HIS A 42 33.89 -5.76 6.78
CA HIS A 42 33.82 -4.43 6.16
C HIS A 42 32.45 -4.01 5.64
N TYR A 43 31.38 -4.69 6.08
CA TYR A 43 30.00 -4.33 5.76
C TYR A 43 29.14 -4.23 7.02
N ALA A 44 28.00 -3.55 6.90
CA ALA A 44 26.95 -3.49 7.90
C ALA A 44 25.57 -3.65 7.24
N ILE A 45 24.62 -4.19 8.00
CA ILE A 45 23.22 -4.31 7.57
C ILE A 45 22.41 -3.18 8.19
N PHE A 46 21.58 -2.55 7.38
CA PHE A 46 20.64 -1.51 7.76
C PHE A 46 19.23 -1.87 7.30
N THR A 47 18.24 -1.47 8.08
CA THR A 47 16.83 -1.55 7.72
C THR A 47 16.18 -0.19 7.92
N PHE A 48 15.06 0.07 7.26
CA PHE A 48 14.42 1.39 7.28
C PHE A 48 13.15 1.34 8.10
N ILE A 49 13.10 2.14 9.17
CA ILE A 49 12.03 2.15 10.17
C ILE A 49 10.65 2.26 9.51
N ASN A 50 10.49 3.23 8.60
CA ASN A 50 9.20 3.53 7.98
C ASN A 50 8.73 2.44 6.99
N ARG A 51 9.56 1.43 6.71
CA ARG A 51 9.29 0.36 5.72
C ARG A 51 9.38 -1.04 6.31
N LEU A 52 9.63 -1.17 7.61
CA LEU A 52 9.77 -2.46 8.29
C LEU A 52 8.55 -3.38 8.11
N ASP A 53 7.36 -2.79 8.06
CA ASP A 53 6.09 -3.51 7.94
C ASP A 53 5.44 -3.30 6.56
N GLN A 54 6.25 -3.12 5.51
CA GLN A 54 5.80 -3.06 4.10
C GLN A 54 6.34 -4.27 3.34
N THR A 55 5.57 -5.35 3.36
CA THR A 55 5.94 -6.59 2.65
C THR A 55 5.92 -6.37 1.12
N GLY A 56 7.03 -6.70 0.46
CA GLY A 56 7.19 -6.55 -1.00
C GLY A 56 7.87 -5.25 -1.44
N TYR A 57 8.34 -4.41 -0.52
CA TYR A 57 9.17 -3.27 -0.87
C TYR A 57 10.63 -3.69 -1.13
N SER A 58 11.20 -3.23 -2.24
CA SER A 58 12.51 -3.62 -2.78
C SER A 58 13.74 -3.38 -1.88
N TYR A 59 13.58 -2.73 -0.73
CA TYR A 59 14.68 -2.24 0.12
C TYR A 59 14.36 -2.39 1.62
N GLN A 60 13.66 -3.45 2.05
CA GLN A 60 13.33 -3.64 3.48
C GLN A 60 14.60 -3.71 4.35
N VAL A 61 15.66 -4.32 3.82
CA VAL A 61 16.97 -4.39 4.45
C VAL A 61 18.06 -4.35 3.39
N VAL A 62 19.15 -3.65 3.68
CA VAL A 62 20.25 -3.40 2.75
C VAL A 62 21.59 -3.60 3.43
N THR A 63 22.57 -4.04 2.65
CA THR A 63 23.97 -4.06 3.06
C THR A 63 24.64 -2.78 2.60
N THR A 64 25.50 -2.19 3.42
CA THR A 64 26.36 -1.05 3.02
C THR A 64 27.80 -1.27 3.49
N VAL A 65 28.74 -0.55 2.88
CA VAL A 65 30.16 -0.60 3.28
C VAL A 65 30.33 0.07 4.64
N ALA A 66 30.91 -0.65 5.60
CA ALA A 66 31.18 -0.16 6.94
C ALA A 66 32.51 -0.75 7.46
N PRO A 67 33.59 0.05 7.49
CA PRO A 67 34.89 -0.41 7.97
C PRO A 67 34.80 -0.98 9.40
N ASN A 68 35.52 -2.08 9.64
CA ASN A 68 35.61 -2.74 10.95
C ASN A 68 34.28 -3.30 11.48
N LYS A 69 33.31 -3.56 10.60
CA LYS A 69 32.06 -4.24 10.92
C LYS A 69 31.99 -5.61 10.25
N LYS A 70 31.11 -6.44 10.79
CA LYS A 70 30.87 -7.82 10.37
C LYS A 70 29.39 -8.03 10.15
N VAL A 71 29.05 -8.80 9.12
CA VAL A 71 27.68 -9.15 8.76
C VAL A 71 27.57 -10.60 8.37
N TYR A 72 26.37 -11.13 8.46
CA TYR A 72 25.99 -12.47 8.08
C TYR A 72 25.09 -12.37 6.84
N LEU A 73 25.58 -12.84 5.70
CA LEU A 73 24.89 -12.77 4.41
C LEU A 73 24.60 -14.17 3.87
N TYR A 74 23.51 -14.30 3.11
CA TYR A 74 23.00 -15.55 2.60
C TYR A 74 23.39 -15.74 1.12
N PRO A 75 23.97 -16.89 0.76
CA PRO A 75 24.45 -17.15 -0.59
C PRO A 75 23.29 -17.52 -1.53
N HIS A 76 23.22 -16.82 -2.66
CA HIS A 76 22.25 -17.00 -3.72
C HIS A 76 22.95 -17.16 -5.08
N THR A 77 22.34 -17.90 -5.99
CA THR A 77 22.65 -17.86 -7.43
C THR A 77 21.49 -17.29 -8.21
N PHE A 78 21.77 -16.76 -9.41
CA PHE A 78 20.75 -16.42 -10.39
C PHE A 78 20.87 -17.43 -11.54
N PRO A 79 19.90 -18.35 -11.73
CA PRO A 79 19.93 -19.34 -12.80
C PRO A 79 19.79 -18.73 -14.20
N ALA A 80 19.20 -17.53 -14.29
CA ALA A 80 19.20 -16.66 -15.46
C ALA A 80 20.25 -15.55 -15.29
N ASP A 81 20.41 -14.68 -16.28
CA ASP A 81 21.25 -13.49 -16.12
C ASP A 81 20.84 -12.72 -14.85
N PRO A 82 21.79 -12.33 -13.98
CA PRO A 82 21.47 -11.59 -12.76
C PRO A 82 20.82 -10.25 -13.12
N PRO A 83 19.99 -9.68 -12.22
CA PRO A 83 19.41 -8.37 -12.44
C PRO A 83 20.52 -7.33 -12.62
N ASP A 84 20.24 -6.27 -13.36
CA ASP A 84 21.16 -5.13 -13.46
C ASP A 84 21.19 -4.38 -12.13
N PHE A 85 22.05 -4.85 -11.22
CA PHE A 85 22.24 -4.29 -9.88
C PHE A 85 22.50 -2.78 -9.94
N LYS A 86 23.23 -2.31 -10.94
CA LYS A 86 23.57 -0.89 -11.09
C LYS A 86 22.34 -0.04 -11.39
N SER A 87 21.42 -0.54 -12.22
CA SER A 87 20.14 0.14 -12.47
C SER A 87 19.23 0.22 -11.24
N LEU A 88 19.49 -0.63 -10.24
CA LEU A 88 18.80 -0.70 -8.96
C LEU A 88 19.60 -0.03 -7.82
N ASP A 89 20.61 0.77 -8.17
CA ASP A 89 21.50 1.44 -7.22
C ASP A 89 22.30 0.52 -6.28
N PHE A 90 22.51 -0.74 -6.68
CA PHE A 90 23.39 -1.68 -6.00
C PHE A 90 24.76 -1.78 -6.68
N ILE A 91 25.78 -2.03 -5.86
CA ILE A 91 27.16 -2.28 -6.27
C ILE A 91 27.52 -3.72 -5.94
N GLU A 92 28.18 -4.38 -6.89
CA GLU A 92 28.79 -5.68 -6.71
C GLU A 92 30.24 -5.51 -6.21
N SER A 93 30.58 -6.14 -5.09
CA SER A 93 31.94 -6.13 -4.55
C SER A 93 32.43 -7.56 -4.30
N PRO A 94 33.38 -8.05 -5.12
CA PRO A 94 33.95 -9.39 -4.94
C PRO A 94 34.68 -9.50 -3.59
N THR A 95 34.47 -10.63 -2.92
CA THR A 95 35.13 -11.05 -1.68
C THR A 95 35.59 -12.51 -1.81
N ASP A 96 36.36 -13.01 -0.84
CA ASP A 96 36.82 -14.39 -0.84
C ASP A 96 35.66 -15.39 -0.72
N GLU A 97 34.55 -14.95 -0.11
CA GLU A 97 33.38 -15.76 0.16
C GLU A 97 32.28 -15.67 -0.92
N GLY A 98 32.35 -14.68 -1.81
CA GLY A 98 31.35 -14.44 -2.87
C GLY A 98 31.28 -12.98 -3.31
N ILE A 99 30.27 -12.63 -4.11
CA ILE A 99 30.02 -11.26 -4.54
C ILE A 99 29.02 -10.63 -3.57
N VAL A 100 29.46 -9.65 -2.78
CA VAL A 100 28.56 -8.88 -1.91
C VAL A 100 27.80 -7.88 -2.77
N VAL A 101 26.47 -7.91 -2.69
CA VAL A 101 25.61 -6.90 -3.29
C VAL A 101 25.23 -5.90 -2.19
N HIS A 102 25.65 -4.65 -2.33
CA HIS A 102 25.43 -3.59 -1.34
C HIS A 102 24.92 -2.31 -1.99
N LEU A 103 24.18 -1.52 -1.23
CA LEU A 103 23.53 -0.31 -1.75
C LEU A 103 24.56 0.82 -1.92
N LEU A 104 24.44 1.57 -3.01
CA LEU A 104 25.21 2.78 -3.26
C LEU A 104 25.02 3.78 -2.10
N ILE A 105 26.13 4.35 -1.60
CA ILE A 105 26.12 5.24 -0.43
C ILE A 105 25.20 6.45 -0.63
N THR A 106 25.20 7.07 -1.81
CA THR A 106 24.32 8.21 -2.10
C THR A 106 22.84 7.82 -2.03
N THR A 107 22.48 6.62 -2.49
CA THR A 107 21.11 6.10 -2.40
C THR A 107 20.76 5.75 -0.95
N PHE A 108 21.71 5.19 -0.20
CA PHE A 108 21.53 4.95 1.23
C PHE A 108 21.24 6.25 2.00
N GLU A 109 22.00 7.33 1.76
CA GLU A 109 21.78 8.63 2.42
C GLU A 109 20.39 9.21 2.12
N ILE A 110 19.93 9.11 0.87
CA ILE A 110 18.57 9.54 0.47
C ILE A 110 17.49 8.72 1.20
N LEU A 111 17.69 7.40 1.31
CA LEU A 111 16.74 6.53 2.01
C LEU A 111 16.78 6.74 3.54
N ASP A 112 17.95 7.02 4.11
CA ASP A 112 18.10 7.31 5.54
C ASP A 112 17.39 8.61 5.93
N GLU A 113 17.51 9.65 5.11
CA GLU A 113 16.80 10.92 5.32
C GLU A 113 15.28 10.74 5.31
N LYS A 114 14.77 9.89 4.40
CA LYS A 114 13.32 9.71 4.20
C LYS A 114 12.70 8.67 5.15
N ASP A 115 13.38 7.55 5.35
CA ASP A 115 12.80 6.35 5.96
C ASP A 115 13.50 5.93 7.27
N HIS A 116 14.52 6.68 7.70
CA HIS A 116 15.32 6.50 8.91
C HIS A 116 15.94 5.10 9.03
N ALA A 117 17.22 5.01 8.69
CA ALA A 117 17.97 3.76 8.72
C ALA A 117 18.37 3.40 10.16
N VAL A 118 18.17 2.12 10.51
CA VAL A 118 18.63 1.52 11.76
C VAL A 118 19.58 0.40 11.45
N ARG A 119 20.75 0.43 12.09
CA ARG A 119 21.74 -0.62 11.96
C ARG A 119 21.31 -1.87 12.73
N VAL A 120 21.36 -3.01 12.06
CA VAL A 120 21.22 -4.34 12.68
C VAL A 120 22.50 -4.69 13.42
N LYS A 121 22.52 -4.51 14.74
CA LYS A 121 23.73 -4.68 15.57
C LYS A 121 24.35 -6.09 15.52
N SER A 122 23.52 -7.12 15.38
CA SER A 122 23.98 -8.52 15.26
C SER A 122 24.67 -8.79 13.92
N GLY A 123 24.44 -7.95 12.91
CA GLY A 123 24.82 -8.23 11.52
C GLY A 123 24.03 -9.38 10.88
N ASP A 124 23.03 -9.94 11.56
CA ASP A 124 22.24 -11.09 11.10
C ASP A 124 20.75 -10.71 11.13
N TRP A 125 20.22 -10.37 9.95
CA TRP A 125 18.85 -9.91 9.80
C TRP A 125 17.83 -11.02 10.10
N MET A 126 18.06 -12.24 9.64
CA MET A 126 17.09 -13.33 9.81
C MET A 126 16.83 -13.68 11.28
N LYS A 127 17.81 -13.45 12.17
CA LYS A 127 17.63 -13.62 13.61
C LYS A 127 16.78 -12.54 14.27
N VAL A 128 16.71 -11.33 13.70
CA VAL A 128 16.09 -10.17 14.34
C VAL A 128 14.91 -9.59 13.57
N SER A 129 14.67 -10.00 12.33
CA SER A 129 13.63 -9.45 11.45
C SER A 129 12.24 -9.49 12.09
N ASN A 130 11.88 -10.62 12.72
CA ASN A 130 10.60 -10.75 13.42
C ASN A 130 10.45 -9.73 14.55
N LEU A 131 11.51 -9.52 15.34
CA LEU A 131 11.50 -8.52 16.42
C LEU A 131 11.34 -7.10 15.87
N PHE A 132 12.06 -6.76 14.79
CA PHE A 132 11.97 -5.45 14.17
C PHE A 132 10.57 -5.18 13.61
N ASN A 133 9.96 -6.18 12.95
CA ASN A 133 8.58 -6.09 12.44
C ASN A 133 7.56 -5.92 13.59
N GLN A 134 7.74 -6.65 14.69
CA GLN A 134 6.90 -6.49 15.89
C GLN A 134 7.00 -5.08 16.49
N ILE A 135 8.22 -4.52 16.58
CA ILE A 135 8.43 -3.15 17.07
C ILE A 135 7.78 -2.12 16.14
N ALA A 136 7.90 -2.29 14.83
CA ALA A 136 7.24 -1.42 13.85
C ALA A 136 5.70 -1.48 13.98
N ALA A 137 5.13 -2.68 14.10
CA ALA A 137 3.71 -2.87 14.31
C ALA A 137 3.22 -2.19 15.60
N LEU A 138 3.95 -2.34 16.71
CA LEU A 138 3.65 -1.67 17.98
C LEU A 138 3.66 -0.13 17.87
N ASN A 139 4.55 0.44 17.06
CA ASN A 139 4.53 1.87 16.79
C ASN A 139 3.33 2.29 15.93
N HIS A 140 3.00 1.55 14.87
CA HIS A 140 1.79 1.82 14.08
C HIS A 140 0.52 1.79 14.95
N LEU A 141 0.45 0.84 15.88
CA LEU A 141 -0.64 0.73 16.86
C LEU A 141 -0.61 1.78 17.97
N GLY A 142 0.42 2.63 18.03
CA GLY A 142 0.55 3.72 19.00
C GLY A 142 0.96 3.26 20.41
N ILE A 143 1.46 2.04 20.56
CA ILE A 143 2.02 1.53 21.83
C ILE A 143 3.41 2.10 22.07
N ILE A 144 4.19 2.30 21.00
CA ILE A 144 5.48 2.97 21.03
C ILE A 144 5.30 4.33 20.35
N SER A 145 5.51 5.43 21.08
CA SER A 145 5.31 6.78 20.54
C SER A 145 6.33 7.12 19.46
N ASP A 146 7.61 6.82 19.71
CA ASP A 146 8.72 7.25 18.86
C ASP A 146 9.67 6.09 18.57
N LEU A 147 9.82 5.77 17.29
CA LEU A 147 10.83 4.82 16.83
C LEU A 147 12.18 5.54 16.73
N SER A 148 13.07 5.23 17.68
CA SER A 148 14.46 5.67 17.63
C SER A 148 15.40 4.45 17.64
N PRO A 149 16.63 4.55 17.12
CA PRO A 149 17.58 3.44 17.09
C PRO A 149 17.79 2.70 18.44
N PRO A 150 17.74 3.37 19.61
CA PRO A 150 17.80 2.70 20.91
C PRO A 150 16.66 1.70 21.18
N VAL A 151 15.45 1.94 20.66
CA VAL A 151 14.26 1.09 20.88
C VAL A 151 14.52 -0.34 20.43
N PHE A 152 15.20 -0.51 19.28
CA PHE A 152 15.57 -1.81 18.72
C PHE A 152 16.65 -2.55 19.52
N SER A 153 17.23 -1.92 20.54
CA SER A 153 18.18 -2.56 21.47
C SER A 153 17.53 -2.94 22.81
N MET A 154 16.29 -2.53 23.06
CA MET A 154 15.59 -2.73 24.33
C MET A 154 14.71 -3.98 24.32
N VAL A 155 15.31 -5.15 24.10
CA VAL A 155 14.58 -6.44 24.09
C VAL A 155 13.80 -6.66 25.39
N SER A 156 14.30 -6.17 26.53
CA SER A 156 13.62 -6.24 27.84
C SER A 156 12.34 -5.40 27.94
N SER A 157 12.09 -4.49 27.00
CA SER A 157 10.86 -3.66 26.99
C SER A 157 9.70 -4.32 26.24
N ILE A 158 9.94 -5.43 25.52
CA ILE A 158 8.93 -6.13 24.73
C ILE A 158 7.78 -6.61 25.60
N ASP A 159 8.07 -7.19 26.77
CA ASP A 159 7.02 -7.70 27.66
C ASP A 159 6.10 -6.58 28.14
N ARG A 160 6.68 -5.42 28.49
CA ARG A 160 5.92 -4.22 28.87
C ARG A 160 5.06 -3.68 27.73
N TRP A 161 5.60 -3.65 26.50
CA TRP A 161 4.82 -3.23 25.34
C TRP A 161 3.73 -4.22 24.98
N THR A 162 3.98 -5.52 25.16
CA THR A 162 3.00 -6.59 24.95
C THR A 162 1.85 -6.47 25.94
N GLU A 163 2.14 -6.21 27.21
CA GLU A 163 1.12 -5.92 28.22
C GLU A 163 0.30 -4.68 27.85
N SER A 164 0.97 -3.60 27.45
CA SER A 164 0.29 -2.36 27.00
C SER A 164 -0.60 -2.60 25.78
N LEU A 165 -0.15 -3.44 24.84
CA LEU A 165 -0.92 -3.86 23.66
C LEU A 165 -2.18 -4.63 24.08
N HIS A 166 -2.04 -5.62 24.97
CA HIS A 166 -3.16 -6.40 25.49
C HIS A 166 -4.19 -5.53 26.21
N GLN A 167 -3.73 -4.59 27.03
CA GLN A 167 -4.61 -3.64 27.73
C GLN A 167 -5.34 -2.70 26.74
N ALA A 168 -4.64 -2.17 25.74
CA ALA A 168 -5.23 -1.21 24.80
C ALA A 168 -6.20 -1.87 23.81
N PHE A 169 -5.93 -3.10 23.37
CA PHE A 169 -6.71 -3.77 22.32
C PHE A 169 -7.57 -4.92 22.83
N GLY A 170 -7.49 -5.30 24.11
CA GLY A 170 -8.26 -6.43 24.66
C GLY A 170 -7.89 -7.76 23.99
N THR A 171 -6.60 -8.07 23.98
CA THR A 171 -6.06 -9.33 23.44
C THR A 171 -5.31 -10.11 24.52
N ASN A 172 -4.92 -11.35 24.21
CA ASN A 172 -4.13 -12.21 25.07
C ASN A 172 -3.17 -13.06 24.22
N GLY A 173 -2.34 -13.90 24.86
CA GLY A 173 -1.42 -14.81 24.17
C GLY A 173 -0.04 -14.21 23.92
N THR A 174 0.66 -14.67 22.88
CA THR A 174 1.96 -14.10 22.52
C THR A 174 1.79 -12.78 21.77
N LEU A 175 2.84 -11.95 21.73
CA LEU A 175 2.83 -10.70 20.94
C LEU A 175 2.47 -10.96 19.47
N SER A 176 2.98 -12.06 18.89
CA SER A 176 2.68 -12.40 17.50
C SER A 176 1.20 -12.72 17.29
N ASP A 177 0.61 -13.51 18.19
CA ASP A 177 -0.81 -13.89 18.11
C ASP A 177 -1.70 -12.65 18.26
N ALA A 178 -1.38 -11.79 19.23
CA ALA A 178 -2.10 -10.54 19.46
C ALA A 178 -2.05 -9.61 18.23
N LEU A 179 -0.89 -9.45 17.60
CA LEU A 179 -0.77 -8.63 16.39
C LEU A 179 -1.57 -9.21 15.22
N ILE A 180 -1.59 -10.53 15.05
CA ILE A 180 -2.42 -11.19 14.02
C ILE A 180 -3.91 -10.95 14.29
N VAL A 181 -4.36 -11.13 15.53
CA VAL A 181 -5.76 -10.89 15.92
C VAL A 181 -6.15 -9.44 15.68
N ILE A 182 -5.33 -8.48 16.12
CA ILE A 182 -5.59 -7.05 15.90
C ILE A 182 -5.65 -6.74 14.41
N PHE A 183 -4.71 -7.25 13.62
CA PHE A 183 -4.71 -7.04 12.17
C PHE A 183 -6.01 -7.55 11.52
N LYS A 184 -6.46 -8.74 11.88
CA LYS A 184 -7.75 -9.30 11.41
C LYS A 184 -8.94 -8.45 11.85
N ARG A 185 -8.97 -7.96 13.09
CA ARG A 185 -9.98 -7.01 13.56
C ARG A 185 -9.99 -5.72 12.74
N MET A 186 -8.82 -5.19 12.37
CA MET A 186 -8.72 -3.97 11.58
C MET A 186 -9.22 -4.16 10.15
N MET A 187 -8.93 -5.32 9.52
CA MET A 187 -9.51 -5.68 8.22
C MET A 187 -11.03 -5.83 8.31
N PHE A 188 -11.55 -6.45 9.38
CA PHE A 188 -12.98 -6.57 9.58
C PHE A 188 -13.65 -5.20 9.80
N ALA A 189 -13.05 -4.35 10.63
CA ALA A 189 -13.52 -2.99 10.86
C ALA A 189 -13.57 -2.17 9.56
N SER A 190 -12.60 -2.33 8.65
CA SER A 190 -12.61 -1.61 7.37
C SER A 190 -13.80 -1.99 6.50
N GLN A 191 -14.21 -3.26 6.52
CA GLN A 191 -15.38 -3.76 5.80
C GLN A 191 -16.68 -3.26 6.44
N ILE A 192 -16.77 -3.28 7.77
CA ILE A 192 -17.95 -2.80 8.49
C ILE A 192 -18.14 -1.30 8.26
N PHE A 193 -17.09 -0.49 8.36
CA PHE A 193 -17.19 0.97 8.26
C PHE A 193 -17.05 1.50 6.83
N ASP A 194 -16.96 0.60 5.85
CA ASP A 194 -16.76 0.92 4.43
C ASP A 194 -15.62 1.93 4.17
N ILE A 195 -14.47 1.69 4.81
CA ILE A 195 -13.30 2.55 4.64
C ILE A 195 -12.68 2.26 3.27
N SER A 196 -13.19 2.94 2.26
CA SER A 196 -12.87 2.72 0.84
C SER A 196 -11.36 2.75 0.57
N ALA A 197 -10.65 3.72 1.15
CA ALA A 197 -9.20 3.83 1.00
C ALA A 197 -8.44 2.58 1.50
N LEU A 198 -8.94 1.97 2.57
CA LEU A 198 -8.33 0.79 3.17
C LEU A 198 -8.69 -0.48 2.40
N ASN A 199 -9.92 -0.60 1.90
CA ASN A 199 -10.33 -1.70 1.04
C ASN A 199 -9.48 -1.73 -0.24
N LEU A 200 -9.23 -0.58 -0.87
CA LEU A 200 -8.33 -0.48 -2.03
C LEU A 200 -6.88 -0.89 -1.71
N ALA A 201 -6.34 -0.44 -0.57
CA ALA A 201 -4.98 -0.78 -0.15
C ALA A 201 -4.84 -2.29 0.15
N LEU A 202 -5.86 -2.88 0.77
CA LEU A 202 -5.91 -4.32 1.06
C LEU A 202 -6.12 -5.16 -0.20
N ASP A 203 -6.90 -4.70 -1.16
CA ASP A 203 -7.06 -5.38 -2.45
C ASP A 203 -5.76 -5.38 -3.25
N GLN A 204 -5.02 -4.27 -3.25
CA GLN A 204 -3.66 -4.21 -3.83
C GLN A 204 -2.72 -5.20 -3.13
N TYR A 205 -2.76 -5.26 -1.80
CA TYR A 205 -2.00 -6.23 -1.04
C TYR A 205 -2.37 -7.68 -1.40
N ASN A 206 -3.67 -8.02 -1.33
CA ASN A 206 -4.18 -9.36 -1.59
C ASN A 206 -3.95 -9.82 -3.04
N ASN A 207 -4.03 -8.92 -4.02
CA ASN A 207 -3.68 -9.24 -5.41
C ASN A 207 -2.18 -9.55 -5.55
N ASN A 208 -1.34 -8.84 -4.80
CA ASN A 208 0.10 -9.11 -4.74
C ASN A 208 0.42 -10.43 -4.01
N THR A 209 -0.39 -10.88 -3.04
CA THR A 209 -0.25 -12.18 -2.35
C THR A 209 -0.89 -13.35 -3.11
N ASN A 210 -2.04 -13.17 -3.76
CA ASN A 210 -2.74 -14.23 -4.48
C ASN A 210 -2.06 -14.60 -5.80
N ASN A 211 -1.37 -13.65 -6.45
CA ASN A 211 -0.42 -13.95 -7.53
C ASN A 211 0.76 -14.84 -7.05
N LYS A 212 1.07 -14.87 -5.74
CA LYS A 212 2.03 -15.83 -5.16
C LYS A 212 1.45 -17.26 -5.17
N ASN A 213 0.18 -17.43 -4.82
CA ASN A 213 -0.45 -18.75 -4.70
C ASN A 213 -0.79 -19.40 -6.06
N MET A 214 -1.26 -18.63 -7.06
CA MET A 214 -1.54 -19.17 -8.40
C MET A 214 -0.25 -19.59 -9.15
N ASN A 215 0.85 -18.86 -9.00
CA ASN A 215 2.13 -19.24 -9.62
C ASN A 215 2.78 -20.45 -8.93
N VAL A 216 2.57 -20.64 -7.63
CA VAL A 216 2.99 -21.86 -6.91
C VAL A 216 2.18 -23.08 -7.35
N MET A 217 0.87 -22.95 -7.57
CA MET A 217 0.03 -24.04 -8.10
C MET A 217 0.34 -24.36 -9.57
N ASN A 218 0.57 -23.35 -10.42
CA ASN A 218 0.94 -23.57 -11.82
C ASN A 218 2.34 -24.17 -11.99
N ASN A 219 3.31 -23.84 -11.12
CA ASN A 219 4.64 -24.47 -11.13
C ASN A 219 4.65 -25.88 -10.53
N LYS A 220 3.83 -26.17 -9.51
CA LYS A 220 3.58 -27.56 -9.06
C LYS A 220 2.92 -28.40 -10.14
N ASN A 221 1.94 -27.84 -10.87
CA ASN A 221 1.29 -28.53 -11.97
C ASN A 221 2.22 -28.74 -13.18
N LYS A 222 3.22 -27.88 -13.40
CA LYS A 222 4.22 -28.07 -14.46
C LYS A 222 5.28 -29.14 -14.11
N TYR A 223 5.57 -29.35 -12.83
CA TYR A 223 6.41 -30.45 -12.34
C TYR A 223 5.66 -31.80 -12.25
N ASN A 224 4.35 -31.77 -11.98
CA ASN A 224 3.53 -32.98 -11.96
C ASN A 224 2.96 -33.36 -13.33
N LYS A 225 3.02 -32.51 -14.36
CA LYS A 225 2.62 -32.89 -15.74
C LYS A 225 3.65 -33.77 -16.47
N THR A 226 4.79 -34.07 -15.85
CA THR A 226 5.74 -35.08 -16.38
C THR A 226 5.45 -36.49 -15.83
N HIS A 227 4.57 -36.65 -14.85
CA HIS A 227 4.09 -37.96 -14.38
C HIS A 227 2.60 -37.92 -14.02
N ASN A 228 1.83 -38.73 -14.77
CA ASN A 228 0.40 -39.03 -14.65
C ASN A 228 -0.52 -38.20 -15.56
N ASN A 229 -0.81 -38.80 -16.72
CA ASN A 229 -2.10 -38.67 -17.39
C ASN A 229 -3.15 -39.42 -16.54
N VAL A 230 -4.28 -38.79 -16.23
CA VAL A 230 -5.65 -39.36 -16.27
C VAL A 230 -6.66 -38.30 -15.80
N ASN A 231 -7.65 -38.07 -16.66
CA ASN A 231 -9.01 -37.53 -16.49
C ASN A 231 -9.29 -36.35 -15.52
N ASN A 232 -9.76 -35.23 -16.10
CA ASN A 232 -10.55 -34.22 -15.39
C ASN A 232 -11.91 -34.05 -16.08
N ASN A 233 -12.99 -34.32 -15.32
CA ASN A 233 -14.34 -33.86 -15.60
C ASN A 233 -14.57 -32.51 -14.91
N ASN A 234 -15.19 -31.59 -15.64
CA ASN A 234 -15.59 -30.26 -15.22
C ASN A 234 -16.68 -30.31 -14.16
N ASN A 235 -16.55 -29.53 -13.09
CA ASN A 235 -17.67 -28.92 -12.38
C ASN A 235 -17.25 -27.54 -11.87
N ASN A 236 -17.90 -26.52 -12.41
CA ASN A 236 -17.80 -25.12 -11.98
C ASN A 236 -18.69 -24.91 -10.76
N ASN A 237 -18.13 -24.37 -9.69
CA ASN A 237 -18.87 -23.64 -8.66
C ASN A 237 -18.07 -22.41 -8.22
N PRO A 238 -18.75 -21.32 -7.81
CA PRO A 238 -18.16 -20.00 -7.74
C PRO A 238 -17.28 -19.80 -6.51
N ILE A 239 -16.31 -18.90 -6.72
CA ILE A 239 -15.30 -18.34 -5.83
C ILE A 239 -15.87 -18.07 -4.43
N ASN A 240 -15.51 -18.92 -3.45
CA ASN A 240 -15.51 -18.55 -2.04
C ASN A 240 -14.14 -17.96 -1.73
N ASN A 241 -14.12 -16.69 -1.31
CA ASN A 241 -12.91 -15.98 -0.91
C ASN A 241 -12.34 -16.61 0.38
N ASP A 242 -11.28 -17.40 0.24
CA ASP A 242 -10.44 -17.86 1.35
C ASP A 242 -9.65 -16.67 1.95
N THR A 243 -10.29 -15.86 2.79
CA THR A 243 -9.62 -14.89 3.68
C THR A 243 -8.97 -15.57 4.89
N ASN A 244 -9.00 -16.91 4.98
CA ASN A 244 -8.63 -17.67 6.17
C ASN A 244 -7.13 -17.99 6.32
N ASN A 245 -6.26 -17.57 5.39
CA ASN A 245 -4.85 -17.97 5.41
C ASN A 245 -3.83 -16.82 5.54
N ILE A 246 -4.25 -15.70 6.14
CA ILE A 246 -3.35 -14.60 6.49
C ILE A 246 -2.77 -14.88 7.89
N ASN A 247 -1.64 -15.61 7.94
CA ASN A 247 -0.85 -15.82 9.16
C ASN A 247 0.16 -14.69 9.44
N ASN A 248 0.18 -13.64 8.60
CA ASN A 248 1.08 -12.50 8.73
C ASN A 248 0.29 -11.19 8.81
N TYR A 249 0.73 -10.27 9.66
CA TYR A 249 0.21 -8.90 9.73
C TYR A 249 1.08 -7.94 8.90
N CYS A 250 0.50 -6.82 8.47
CA CYS A 250 1.16 -5.78 7.67
C CYS A 250 0.47 -4.42 7.91
N PHE A 251 0.63 -3.84 9.09
CA PHE A 251 -0.03 -2.59 9.48
C PHE A 251 0.47 -1.40 8.65
N GLY A 252 1.72 -1.43 8.19
CA GLY A 252 2.32 -0.36 7.38
C GLY A 252 1.50 0.00 6.13
N ILE A 253 0.90 -0.99 5.45
CA ILE A 253 0.03 -0.77 4.28
C ILE A 253 -1.27 -0.04 4.68
N MET A 254 -1.79 -0.32 5.87
CA MET A 254 -3.03 0.27 6.36
C MET A 254 -2.81 1.70 6.86
N VAL A 255 -1.61 2.04 7.36
CA VAL A 255 -1.31 3.35 7.97
C VAL A 255 -1.62 4.49 7.01
N SER A 256 -1.12 4.46 5.77
CA SER A 256 -1.34 5.55 4.81
C SER A 256 -2.82 5.68 4.42
N ALA A 257 -3.51 4.55 4.23
CA ALA A 257 -4.93 4.52 3.89
C ALA A 257 -5.81 5.06 5.02
N LEU A 258 -5.52 4.66 6.26
CA LEU A 258 -6.19 5.20 7.44
C LEU A 258 -5.85 6.68 7.65
N GLN A 259 -4.64 7.11 7.24
CA GLN A 259 -4.23 8.49 7.43
C GLN A 259 -5.04 9.50 6.62
N THR A 260 -5.53 9.07 5.46
CA THR A 260 -6.29 9.87 4.51
C THR A 260 -7.80 9.60 4.56
N SER A 261 -8.27 8.71 5.44
CA SER A 261 -9.68 8.32 5.50
C SER A 261 -10.54 9.40 6.17
N ALA A 262 -11.48 9.95 5.39
CA ALA A 262 -12.48 10.89 5.89
C ALA A 262 -13.49 10.21 6.83
N GLU A 263 -13.80 8.93 6.58
CA GLU A 263 -14.70 8.12 7.40
C GLU A 263 -14.15 7.96 8.81
N LEU A 264 -12.85 7.67 8.95
CA LEU A 264 -12.21 7.55 10.25
C LEU A 264 -12.12 8.90 10.97
N ASP A 265 -11.92 9.99 10.24
CA ASP A 265 -11.96 11.31 10.84
C ASP A 265 -13.35 11.60 11.43
N VAL A 266 -14.45 11.23 10.76
CA VAL A 266 -15.81 11.31 11.34
C VAL A 266 -15.94 10.46 12.60
N ILE A 267 -15.53 9.18 12.55
CA ILE A 267 -15.60 8.25 13.68
C ILE A 267 -14.83 8.78 14.90
N ARG A 268 -13.65 9.38 14.68
CA ARG A 268 -12.82 9.97 15.74
C ARG A 268 -13.54 11.09 16.50
N HIS A 269 -14.45 11.82 15.85
CA HIS A 269 -15.21 12.88 16.50
C HIS A 269 -16.39 12.34 17.32
N ILE A 270 -16.90 11.14 17.02
CA ILE A 270 -17.96 10.49 17.80
C ILE A 270 -17.44 10.03 19.16
N LEU A 271 -16.17 9.61 19.21
CA LEU A 271 -15.60 9.00 20.40
C LEU A 271 -15.13 10.01 21.44
N PRO A 272 -15.44 9.79 22.73
CA PRO A 272 -14.98 10.62 23.84
C PRO A 272 -13.55 10.25 24.27
N ILE A 273 -12.67 10.07 23.29
CA ILE A 273 -11.29 9.67 23.50
C ILE A 273 -10.41 10.91 23.32
N PRO A 274 -9.35 11.11 24.14
CA PRO A 274 -8.43 12.22 23.96
C PRO A 274 -7.95 12.33 22.51
N GLN A 275 -8.30 13.45 21.87
CA GLN A 275 -8.17 13.58 20.42
C GLN A 275 -6.73 13.73 19.93
N ARG A 276 -5.71 13.96 20.77
CA ARG A 276 -4.39 14.42 20.29
C ARG A 276 -3.29 13.36 20.22
N SER A 277 -3.48 12.13 20.71
CA SER A 277 -2.37 11.17 20.83
C SER A 277 -2.70 9.71 20.54
N THR A 278 -3.91 9.39 20.09
CA THR A 278 -4.35 8.01 19.92
C THR A 278 -4.16 7.52 18.48
N SER A 279 -3.58 6.33 18.34
CA SER A 279 -3.42 5.68 17.04
C SER A 279 -4.78 5.51 16.36
N ARG A 280 -4.81 5.69 15.04
CA ARG A 280 -6.00 5.46 14.20
C ARG A 280 -6.52 4.02 14.31
N PHE A 281 -5.63 3.05 14.52
CA PHE A 281 -6.01 1.67 14.79
C PHE A 281 -6.70 1.52 16.16
N TYR A 282 -6.22 2.24 17.17
CA TYR A 282 -6.86 2.25 18.48
C TYR A 282 -8.28 2.83 18.39
N VAL A 283 -8.45 3.95 17.69
CA VAL A 283 -9.79 4.55 17.44
C VAL A 283 -10.74 3.54 16.79
N LEU A 284 -10.30 2.84 15.74
CA LEU A 284 -11.09 1.79 15.08
C LEU A 284 -11.44 0.64 16.02
N ASN A 285 -10.47 0.15 16.79
CA ASN A 285 -10.70 -0.95 17.73
C ASN A 285 -11.72 -0.57 18.82
N GLN A 286 -11.59 0.64 19.38
CA GLN A 286 -12.54 1.13 20.39
C GLN A 286 -13.94 1.25 19.81
N PHE A 287 -14.07 1.73 18.56
CA PHE A 287 -15.36 1.84 17.92
C PHE A 287 -16.02 0.47 17.68
N LEU A 288 -15.23 -0.52 17.22
CA LEU A 288 -15.70 -1.89 17.06
C LEU A 288 -16.15 -2.51 18.39
N GLN A 289 -15.39 -2.28 19.47
CA GLN A 289 -15.76 -2.74 20.82
C GLN A 289 -17.08 -2.14 21.29
N ILE A 290 -17.33 -0.86 21.01
CA ILE A 290 -18.57 -0.23 21.43
C ILE A 290 -19.77 -0.78 20.65
N ILE A 291 -19.64 -1.03 19.35
CA ILE A 291 -20.71 -1.65 18.55
C ILE A 291 -20.96 -3.08 19.03
N TYR A 292 -19.91 -3.85 19.31
CA TYR A 292 -20.01 -5.18 19.90
C TYR A 292 -20.84 -5.15 21.20
N GLU A 293 -20.53 -4.24 22.11
CA GLU A 293 -21.29 -4.08 23.36
C GLU A 293 -22.73 -3.63 23.11
N ALA A 294 -22.95 -2.75 22.14
CA ALA A 294 -24.28 -2.26 21.78
C ALA A 294 -25.17 -3.39 21.27
N LEU A 295 -24.66 -4.24 20.38
CA LEU A 295 -25.38 -5.39 19.85
C LEU A 295 -25.69 -6.40 20.96
N ASN A 296 -24.72 -6.72 21.83
CA ASN A 296 -24.94 -7.61 22.96
C ASN A 296 -26.00 -7.08 23.96
N LYS A 297 -25.99 -5.77 24.24
CA LYS A 297 -27.03 -5.14 25.09
C LYS A 297 -28.43 -5.22 24.47
N ASN A 298 -28.52 -5.29 23.15
CA ASN A 298 -29.78 -5.49 22.42
C ASN A 298 -30.19 -6.97 22.28
N GLY A 299 -29.48 -7.89 22.94
CA GLY A 299 -29.83 -9.32 22.98
C GLY A 299 -29.25 -10.15 21.84
N PHE A 300 -28.47 -9.56 20.93
CA PHE A 300 -27.69 -10.30 19.93
C PHE A 300 -26.46 -10.88 20.64
N LYS A 301 -26.55 -12.13 21.12
CA LYS A 301 -25.52 -12.78 21.94
C LYS A 301 -24.27 -13.14 21.10
N ILE A 302 -23.40 -12.17 20.86
CA ILE A 302 -22.14 -12.38 20.13
C ILE A 302 -21.08 -12.84 21.15
N HIS A 303 -20.57 -14.06 20.99
CA HIS A 303 -19.64 -14.67 21.94
C HIS A 303 -18.27 -13.99 22.00
N SER A 304 -17.77 -13.48 20.87
CA SER A 304 -16.49 -12.80 20.78
C SER A 304 -16.55 -11.68 19.75
N ILE A 305 -15.82 -10.60 19.99
CA ILE A 305 -15.61 -9.54 18.98
C ILE A 305 -14.84 -10.06 17.74
N ASP A 306 -14.13 -11.18 17.90
CA ASP A 306 -13.41 -11.87 16.82
C ASP A 306 -14.29 -12.85 16.03
N ASP A 307 -15.55 -13.05 16.44
CA ASP A 307 -16.51 -13.84 15.67
C ASP A 307 -17.18 -12.96 14.61
N TYR A 308 -16.48 -12.80 13.50
CA TYR A 308 -16.87 -11.88 12.43
C TYR A 308 -18.20 -12.26 11.76
N ASN A 309 -18.56 -13.55 11.75
CA ASN A 309 -19.82 -14.00 11.18
C ASN A 309 -20.99 -13.65 12.10
N ASP A 310 -20.89 -14.01 13.38
CA ASP A 310 -21.91 -13.70 14.38
C ASP A 310 -22.09 -12.18 14.52
N PHE A 311 -21.00 -11.42 14.49
CA PHE A 311 -21.07 -9.96 14.53
C PHE A 311 -21.81 -9.40 13.32
N LYS A 312 -21.49 -9.86 12.10
CA LYS A 312 -22.12 -9.37 10.87
C LYS A 312 -23.60 -9.73 10.80
N GLU A 313 -23.96 -10.93 11.24
CA GLU A 313 -25.34 -11.37 11.35
C GLU A 313 -26.11 -10.51 12.36
N ALA A 314 -25.54 -10.30 13.56
CA ALA A 314 -26.12 -9.45 14.58
C ALA A 314 -26.33 -8.00 14.10
N LEU A 315 -25.36 -7.43 13.40
CA LEU A 315 -25.47 -6.09 12.83
C LEU A 315 -26.57 -6.02 11.75
N SER A 316 -26.63 -7.01 10.87
CA SER A 316 -27.64 -7.06 9.79
C SER A 316 -29.05 -7.19 10.38
N ASN A 317 -29.23 -8.06 11.37
CA ASN A 317 -30.50 -8.22 12.08
C ASN A 317 -30.89 -6.95 12.84
N PHE A 318 -29.93 -6.26 13.47
CA PHE A 318 -30.16 -4.96 14.10
C PHE A 318 -30.63 -3.91 13.08
N GLN A 319 -29.98 -3.83 11.92
CA GLN A 319 -30.35 -2.91 10.85
C GLN A 319 -31.76 -3.20 10.35
N GLU A 320 -32.09 -4.46 10.10
CA GLU A 320 -33.42 -4.89 9.68
C GLU A 320 -34.50 -4.53 10.71
N MET A 321 -34.28 -4.85 11.99
CA MET A 321 -35.22 -4.53 13.08
C MET A 321 -35.49 -3.03 13.25
N ASN A 322 -34.56 -2.17 12.81
CA ASN A 322 -34.67 -0.71 12.92
C ASN A 322 -35.01 -0.02 11.60
N ASN A 323 -35.37 -0.78 10.54
CA ASN A 323 -35.63 -0.26 9.20
C ASN A 323 -34.46 0.56 8.61
N LEU A 324 -33.24 0.11 8.86
CA LEU A 324 -32.01 0.68 8.31
C LEU A 324 -31.57 -0.11 7.08
N THR A 325 -30.71 0.50 6.26
CA THR A 325 -30.09 -0.20 5.12
C THR A 325 -29.16 -1.29 5.64
N ILE A 326 -29.38 -2.53 5.20
CA ILE A 326 -28.53 -3.67 5.53
C ILE A 326 -27.21 -3.54 4.77
N GLY A 327 -26.08 -3.57 5.48
CA GLY A 327 -24.76 -3.44 4.86
C GLY A 327 -23.72 -2.88 5.82
N ALA A 328 -22.96 -1.90 5.34
CA ALA A 328 -21.99 -1.20 6.16
C ALA A 328 -22.67 -0.50 7.37
N CYS A 329 -21.93 -0.38 8.47
CA CYS A 329 -22.36 0.38 9.64
C CYS A 329 -22.18 1.87 9.35
N ASP A 330 -23.15 2.43 8.64
CA ASP A 330 -23.21 3.84 8.28
C ASP A 330 -23.52 4.74 9.50
N VAL A 331 -23.45 6.05 9.28
CA VAL A 331 -23.69 7.05 10.32
C VAL A 331 -25.08 6.92 10.96
N GLU A 332 -26.09 6.50 10.20
CA GLU A 332 -27.45 6.32 10.74
C GLU A 332 -27.56 5.08 11.64
N THR A 333 -26.94 3.97 11.23
CA THR A 333 -26.80 2.77 12.07
C THR A 333 -26.07 3.09 13.37
N LEU A 334 -24.98 3.85 13.28
CA LEU A 334 -24.21 4.28 14.44
C LEU A 334 -25.01 5.19 15.37
N LYS A 335 -25.76 6.16 14.84
CA LYS A 335 -26.66 6.99 15.64
C LYS A 335 -27.66 6.13 16.41
N ARG A 336 -28.30 5.16 15.74
CA ARG A 336 -29.28 4.27 16.40
C ARG A 336 -28.66 3.41 17.48
N LEU A 337 -27.50 2.80 17.22
CA LEU A 337 -26.74 2.07 18.23
C LEU A 337 -26.35 2.98 19.41
N SER A 338 -26.01 4.25 19.12
CA SER A 338 -25.60 5.22 20.14
C SER A 338 -26.73 5.70 21.05
N TYR A 339 -27.97 5.75 20.56
CA TYR A 339 -29.13 6.06 21.40
C TYR A 339 -29.50 4.91 22.33
N MET A 340 -29.20 3.67 21.92
CA MET A 340 -29.57 2.46 22.66
C MET A 340 -28.54 2.04 23.69
N THR A 341 -27.28 2.37 23.43
CA THR A 341 -26.25 2.27 24.45
C THR A 341 -26.27 3.53 25.29
N ASN A 342 -26.14 3.42 26.61
CA ASN A 342 -25.84 4.57 27.47
C ASN A 342 -24.44 5.10 27.14
N PHE A 343 -24.20 5.57 25.91
CA PHE A 343 -23.10 6.49 25.64
C PHE A 343 -23.37 7.68 26.56
N LYS A 344 -22.70 7.69 27.72
CA LYS A 344 -22.72 8.83 28.64
C LYS A 344 -22.13 10.10 28.03
N ILE A 345 -21.79 10.08 26.73
CA ILE A 345 -21.06 11.15 26.06
C ILE A 345 -21.71 11.38 24.70
N VAL A 346 -22.95 11.86 24.73
CA VAL A 346 -23.31 12.93 23.81
C VAL A 346 -23.32 14.19 24.66
N GLU A 347 -22.13 14.72 24.93
CA GLU A 347 -22.06 16.18 24.90
C GLU A 347 -22.61 16.58 23.53
N PRO A 348 -23.49 17.57 23.40
CA PRO A 348 -24.02 17.94 22.09
C PRO A 348 -22.93 18.48 21.13
N LEU A 349 -21.71 18.69 21.63
CA LEU A 349 -20.54 19.22 20.91
C LEU A 349 -20.14 18.42 19.64
N PRO A 350 -20.04 17.07 19.65
CA PRO A 350 -19.73 16.30 18.46
C PRO A 350 -20.83 16.36 17.40
N ILE A 351 -22.11 16.36 17.79
CA ILE A 351 -23.24 16.55 16.86
C ILE A 351 -23.18 17.95 16.23
N PHE A 352 -22.83 18.95 17.02
CA PHE A 352 -22.60 20.31 16.55
C PHE A 352 -21.42 20.40 15.57
N ARG A 353 -20.26 19.79 15.89
CA ARG A 353 -19.11 19.76 14.97
C ARG A 353 -19.38 18.97 13.69
N MET A 354 -20.12 17.85 13.77
CA MET A 354 -20.58 17.10 12.60
C MET A 354 -21.52 17.92 11.71
N SER A 355 -22.22 18.89 12.29
CA SER A 355 -23.07 19.85 11.58
C SER A 355 -22.30 21.10 11.11
N GLY A 356 -20.99 21.17 11.34
CA GLY A 356 -20.14 22.31 10.99
C GLY A 356 -20.10 23.45 12.02
N ILE A 357 -20.69 23.25 13.21
CA ILE A 357 -20.71 24.22 14.31
C ILE A 357 -19.43 24.06 15.14
N GLU A 358 -18.51 25.02 15.03
CA GLU A 358 -17.35 25.09 15.92
C GLU A 358 -17.76 25.60 17.30
N VAL A 359 -17.83 24.68 18.27
CA VAL A 359 -17.97 25.04 19.69
C VAL A 359 -16.64 24.76 20.39
N THR A 360 -16.01 25.81 20.92
CA THR A 360 -14.78 25.76 21.72
C THR A 360 -15.11 25.79 23.21
N TYR A 361 -14.50 24.91 24.02
CA TYR A 361 -14.70 24.87 25.48
C TYR A 361 -14.31 26.17 26.19
N ASP A 362 -13.49 27.01 25.57
CA ASP A 362 -13.03 28.28 26.13
C ASP A 362 -14.16 29.34 26.22
N GLN A 363 -15.32 29.07 25.62
CA GLN A 363 -16.55 29.82 25.85
C GLN A 363 -17.34 29.20 27.00
N VAL A 364 -16.81 29.29 28.23
CA VAL A 364 -17.63 29.07 29.43
C VAL A 364 -18.63 30.23 29.49
N MET A 365 -19.81 29.99 28.92
CA MET A 365 -20.90 30.96 28.86
C MET A 365 -21.52 31.08 30.26
N ASP A 366 -21.45 32.27 30.85
CA ASP A 366 -22.21 32.63 32.05
C ASP A 366 -23.70 32.75 31.69
N PHE A 367 -24.39 31.60 31.64
CA PHE A 367 -25.84 31.59 31.47
C PHE A 367 -26.51 32.19 32.72
N PRO A 368 -27.59 32.98 32.56
CA PRO A 368 -28.36 33.47 33.70
C PRO A 368 -28.83 32.28 34.55
N THR A 369 -28.72 32.38 35.86
CA THR A 369 -29.15 31.33 36.78
C THR A 369 -30.67 31.33 36.91
N MET A 370 -31.27 30.18 37.23
CA MET A 370 -32.72 30.10 37.44
C MET A 370 -33.21 31.08 38.53
N LYS A 371 -34.45 31.58 38.39
CA LYS A 371 -35.06 32.51 39.35
C LYS A 371 -35.30 31.80 40.68
N GLN A 372 -34.87 32.42 41.79
CA GLN A 372 -35.07 31.90 43.14
C GLN A 372 -36.55 31.85 43.53
N LEU A 373 -36.89 30.91 44.42
CA LEU A 373 -38.22 30.81 45.03
C LEU A 373 -38.46 32.01 45.96
N GLU A 374 -39.63 32.63 45.83
CA GLU A 374 -40.05 33.80 46.60
C GLU A 374 -40.38 33.47 48.07
N LYS A 375 -40.46 34.50 48.92
CA LYS A 375 -40.76 34.33 50.34
C LYS A 375 -42.23 33.96 50.55
N ASP A 376 -42.45 32.84 51.24
CA ASP A 376 -43.78 32.43 51.68
C ASP A 376 -44.29 33.39 52.78
N PRO A 377 -45.52 33.93 52.70
CA PRO A 377 -46.03 34.91 53.67
C PRO A 377 -46.12 34.38 55.10
N ASP A 378 -46.29 33.07 55.27
CA ASP A 378 -46.60 32.42 56.55
C ASP A 378 -45.38 32.02 57.40
N GLY A 379 -44.16 32.36 56.96
CA GLY A 379 -42.98 32.46 57.84
C GLY A 379 -42.58 31.22 58.67
N LYS A 380 -42.89 30.00 58.22
CA LYS A 380 -42.53 28.79 58.98
C LYS A 380 -41.00 28.54 58.91
N PRO A 381 -40.30 28.41 60.06
CA PRO A 381 -38.84 28.36 60.11
C PRO A 381 -38.22 27.12 59.44
N LEU A 382 -38.94 25.99 59.38
CA LEU A 382 -38.51 24.80 58.65
C LEU A 382 -38.56 25.00 57.13
N GLY A 383 -39.58 25.73 56.64
CA GLY A 383 -39.72 26.07 55.22
C GLY A 383 -38.61 27.04 54.75
N GLU A 384 -38.15 27.91 55.64
CA GLU A 384 -37.09 28.88 55.33
C GLU A 384 -35.73 28.21 55.09
N ARG A 385 -35.39 27.17 55.87
CA ARG A 385 -34.12 26.44 55.74
C ARG A 385 -34.09 25.54 54.49
N VAL A 386 -35.20 24.85 54.20
CA VAL A 386 -35.33 24.03 52.98
C VAL A 386 -35.30 24.92 51.73
N ARG A 387 -35.97 26.07 51.75
CA ARG A 387 -35.95 27.03 50.65
C ARG A 387 -34.55 27.62 50.41
N GLN A 388 -33.79 27.95 51.45
CA GLN A 388 -32.42 28.45 51.29
C GLN A 388 -31.52 27.43 50.57
N GLU A 389 -31.68 26.14 50.88
CA GLU A 389 -30.87 25.09 50.26
C GLU A 389 -31.31 24.80 48.81
N ILE A 390 -32.62 24.86 48.54
CA ILE A 390 -33.17 24.81 47.18
C ILE A 390 -32.68 26.02 46.38
N ASN A 391 -32.74 27.23 46.93
CA ASN A 391 -32.27 28.44 46.25
C ASN A 391 -30.75 28.43 46.01
N ARG A 392 -29.93 27.84 46.90
CA ARG A 392 -28.51 27.60 46.63
C ARG A 392 -28.29 26.70 45.41
N SER A 393 -29.10 25.63 45.30
CA SER A 393 -29.03 24.72 44.16
C SER A 393 -29.52 25.39 42.86
N ILE A 394 -30.58 26.20 42.94
CA ILE A 394 -31.12 26.99 41.82
C ILE A 394 -30.10 28.02 41.31
N VAL A 395 -29.40 28.73 42.20
CA VAL A 395 -28.36 29.71 41.82
C VAL A 395 -27.16 29.02 41.17
N ALA A 396 -26.85 27.78 41.54
CA ALA A 396 -25.78 27.02 40.88
C ALA A 396 -26.20 26.44 39.51
N THR A 397 -27.48 26.55 39.14
CA THR A 397 -28.00 25.92 37.92
C THR A 397 -28.39 26.99 36.88
N ALA A 398 -27.76 26.91 35.71
CA ALA A 398 -28.09 27.75 34.56
C ALA A 398 -29.55 27.58 34.11
N ASP A 399 -30.19 28.66 33.70
CA ASP A 399 -31.56 28.66 33.17
C ASP A 399 -31.63 27.80 31.89
N PRO A 400 -32.36 26.68 31.90
CA PRO A 400 -32.51 25.81 30.74
C PRO A 400 -33.09 26.56 29.54
N LYS A 401 -33.97 27.55 29.75
CA LYS A 401 -34.63 28.28 28.67
C LYS A 401 -33.64 29.15 27.91
N ALA A 402 -32.82 29.93 28.62
CA ALA A 402 -31.75 30.74 28.04
C ALA A 402 -30.74 29.87 27.28
N LYS A 403 -30.42 28.69 27.81
CA LYS A 403 -29.52 27.73 27.14
C LYS A 403 -30.13 27.17 25.85
N ILE A 404 -31.41 26.83 25.85
CA ILE A 404 -32.12 26.34 24.66
C ILE A 404 -32.24 27.44 23.59
N GLU A 405 -32.55 28.68 23.99
CA GLU A 405 -32.62 29.83 23.07
C GLU A 405 -31.27 30.11 22.40
N TRP A 406 -30.19 30.13 23.18
CA TRP A 406 -28.84 30.28 22.65
C TRP A 406 -28.44 29.12 21.72
N MET A 407 -28.77 27.88 22.08
CA MET A 407 -28.53 26.71 21.22
C MET A 407 -29.28 26.83 19.89
N ASN A 408 -30.54 27.26 19.92
CA ASN A 408 -31.34 27.48 18.72
C ASN A 408 -30.73 28.57 17.83
N GLU A 409 -30.27 29.67 18.41
CA GLU A 409 -29.61 30.74 17.68
C GLU A 409 -28.33 30.25 16.99
N LYS A 410 -27.49 29.47 17.68
CA LYS A 410 -26.29 28.87 17.09
C LYS A 410 -26.60 27.83 16.02
N MET A 411 -27.66 27.05 16.20
CA MET A 411 -28.13 26.12 15.16
C MET A 411 -28.56 26.87 13.90
N ILE A 412 -29.33 27.95 14.04
CA ILE A 412 -29.79 28.77 12.91
C ILE A 412 -28.61 29.41 12.19
N ASP A 413 -27.67 30.01 12.92
CA ASP A 413 -26.48 30.66 12.35
C ASP A 413 -25.61 29.67 11.56
N CYS A 414 -25.46 28.44 12.07
CA CYS A 414 -24.72 27.42 11.34
C CYS A 414 -25.48 26.83 10.16
N VAL A 415 -26.80 26.65 10.26
CA VAL A 415 -27.61 26.25 9.10
C VAL A 415 -27.46 27.28 7.98
N LYS A 416 -27.46 28.57 8.33
CA LYS A 416 -27.24 29.65 7.37
C LYS A 416 -25.83 29.62 6.76
N THR A 417 -24.81 29.51 7.59
CA THR A 417 -23.40 29.42 7.16
C THR A 417 -23.15 28.18 6.29
N SER A 418 -23.73 27.05 6.65
CA SER A 418 -23.65 25.80 5.89
C SER A 418 -24.34 25.93 4.53
N ASN A 419 -25.52 26.54 4.49
CA ASN A 419 -26.23 26.82 3.23
C ASN A 419 -25.41 27.76 2.31
N GLU A 420 -24.76 28.77 2.86
CA GLU A 420 -23.85 29.63 2.11
C GLU A 420 -22.65 28.85 1.55
N ARG A 421 -22.04 27.96 2.34
CA ARG A 421 -20.96 27.07 1.87
C ARG A 421 -21.45 26.11 0.77
N CYS A 422 -22.65 25.54 0.90
CA CYS A 422 -23.26 24.71 -0.13
C CYS A 422 -23.47 25.48 -1.43
N ASN A 423 -23.91 26.74 -1.37
CA ASN A 423 -24.06 27.58 -2.56
C ASN A 423 -22.70 27.89 -3.22
N ILE A 424 -21.67 28.18 -2.43
CA ILE A 424 -20.31 28.37 -2.94
C ILE A 424 -19.80 27.09 -3.61
N LEU A 425 -19.99 25.94 -2.97
CA LEU A 425 -19.57 24.65 -3.51
C LEU A 425 -20.34 24.30 -4.79
N ALA A 426 -21.65 24.55 -4.84
CA ALA A 426 -22.46 24.35 -6.05
C ALA A 426 -21.93 25.19 -7.22
N ASN A 427 -21.56 26.44 -6.96
CA ASN A 427 -20.96 27.31 -7.97
C ASN A 427 -19.58 26.78 -8.44
N GLN A 428 -18.75 26.29 -7.52
CA GLN A 428 -17.46 25.69 -7.85
C GLN A 428 -17.62 24.40 -8.68
N VAL A 429 -18.57 23.54 -8.31
CA VAL A 429 -18.90 22.32 -9.06
C VAL A 429 -19.36 22.68 -10.47
N ALA A 430 -20.25 23.67 -10.63
CA ALA A 430 -20.68 24.14 -11.94
C ALA A 430 -19.49 24.68 -12.79
N GLU A 431 -18.51 25.35 -12.17
CA GLU A 431 -17.30 25.79 -12.86
C GLU A 431 -16.42 24.60 -13.30
N ILE A 432 -16.30 23.57 -12.44
CA ILE A 432 -15.57 22.33 -12.75
C ILE A 432 -16.25 21.60 -13.91
N GLU A 433 -17.58 21.43 -13.88
CA GLU A 433 -18.34 20.81 -14.97
C GLU A 433 -18.12 21.53 -16.31
N ARG A 434 -18.11 22.86 -16.28
CA ARG A 434 -17.78 23.67 -17.46
C ARG A 434 -16.35 23.39 -17.95
N LYS A 435 -15.36 23.33 -17.05
CA LYS A 435 -13.96 23.01 -17.41
C LYS A 435 -13.81 21.58 -17.96
N VAL A 436 -14.49 20.60 -17.36
CA VAL A 436 -14.50 19.21 -17.83
C VAL A 436 -15.12 19.12 -19.22
N THR A 437 -16.19 19.86 -19.48
CA THR A 437 -16.83 19.91 -20.80
C THR A 437 -15.87 20.47 -21.86
N ILE A 438 -15.11 21.53 -21.53
CA ILE A 438 -14.09 22.10 -22.43
C ILE A 438 -12.95 21.09 -22.66
N MET A 439 -12.42 20.47 -21.60
CA MET A 439 -11.35 19.47 -21.70
C MET A 439 -11.78 18.26 -22.51
N TYR A 440 -13.02 17.79 -22.36
CA TYR A 440 -13.59 16.72 -23.18
C TYR A 440 -13.62 17.09 -24.66
N GLY A 441 -14.00 18.33 -24.99
CA GLY A 441 -13.93 18.87 -26.36
C GLY A 441 -12.50 18.82 -26.92
N MET A 442 -11.53 19.33 -26.16
CA MET A 442 -10.12 19.31 -26.56
C MET A 442 -9.58 17.87 -26.75
N LEU A 443 -9.97 16.95 -25.86
CA LEU A 443 -9.54 15.55 -25.95
C LEU A 443 -10.11 14.87 -27.21
N LYS A 444 -11.36 15.19 -27.57
CA LYS A 444 -11.99 14.72 -28.80
C LYS A 444 -11.21 15.23 -30.03
N ASP A 445 -10.82 16.50 -30.04
CA ASP A 445 -10.04 17.09 -31.13
C ASP A 445 -8.66 16.44 -31.25
N VAL A 446 -7.94 16.25 -30.13
CA VAL A 446 -6.64 15.55 -30.09
C VAL A 446 -6.77 14.10 -30.57
N THR A 447 -7.85 13.41 -30.19
CA THR A 447 -8.09 12.03 -30.64
C THR A 447 -8.31 11.98 -32.15
N GLN A 448 -9.08 12.92 -32.69
CA GLN A 448 -9.33 13.03 -34.14
C GLN A 448 -8.05 13.39 -34.91
N GLU A 449 -7.21 14.29 -34.37
CA GLU A 449 -5.93 14.64 -34.96
C GLU A 449 -4.93 13.46 -34.92
N SER A 450 -4.88 12.73 -33.81
CA SER A 450 -4.06 11.52 -33.67
C SER A 450 -4.46 10.42 -34.67
N GLN A 451 -5.77 10.20 -34.86
CA GLN A 451 -6.27 9.29 -35.89
C GLN A 451 -5.85 9.73 -37.29
N SER A 452 -5.94 11.03 -37.58
CA SER A 452 -5.50 11.63 -38.85
C SER A 452 -3.98 11.49 -39.06
N ALA A 453 -3.18 11.71 -38.02
CA ALA A 453 -1.73 11.50 -38.03
C ALA A 453 -1.36 10.02 -38.26
N THR A 454 -2.06 9.10 -37.61
CA THR A 454 -1.90 7.65 -37.83
C THR A 454 -2.20 7.28 -39.29
N GLY A 455 -3.24 7.88 -39.87
CA GLY A 455 -3.55 7.74 -41.30
C GLY A 455 -2.42 8.22 -42.20
N ARG A 456 -1.85 9.41 -41.91
CA ARG A 456 -0.70 9.97 -42.64
C ARG A 456 0.55 9.07 -42.53
N VAL A 457 0.85 8.54 -41.35
CA VAL A 457 1.99 7.63 -41.14
C VAL A 457 1.80 6.32 -41.93
N LYS A 458 0.59 5.73 -41.92
CA LYS A 458 0.30 4.54 -42.72
C LYS A 458 0.51 4.79 -44.22
N LEU A 459 0.10 5.96 -44.72
CA LEU A 459 0.33 6.34 -46.12
C LEU A 459 1.82 6.54 -46.43
N ALA A 460 2.57 7.18 -45.53
CA ALA A 460 4.02 7.34 -45.66
C ALA A 460 4.74 5.98 -45.69
N CYS A 461 4.38 5.05 -44.80
CA CYS A 461 4.95 3.69 -44.81
C CYS A 461 4.66 2.94 -46.12
N LYS A 462 3.45 3.05 -46.67
CA LYS A 462 3.12 2.47 -47.99
C LYS A 462 3.97 3.08 -49.10
N THR A 463 4.16 4.40 -49.06
CA THR A 463 4.98 5.12 -50.04
C THR A 463 6.44 4.69 -49.94
N LEU A 464 6.99 4.60 -48.72
CA LEU A 464 8.35 4.16 -48.46
C LEU A 464 8.59 2.72 -48.91
N SER A 465 7.64 1.81 -48.65
CA SER A 465 7.70 0.43 -49.15
C SER A 465 7.74 0.39 -50.68
N THR A 466 6.95 1.23 -51.34
CA THR A 466 6.94 1.35 -52.81
C THR A 466 8.30 1.84 -53.35
N VAL A 467 8.88 2.85 -52.69
CA VAL A 467 10.21 3.38 -53.04
C VAL A 467 11.30 2.32 -52.81
N TYR A 468 11.23 1.59 -51.70
CA TYR A 468 12.16 0.50 -51.39
C TYR A 468 12.10 -0.60 -52.45
N ASP A 469 10.91 -1.07 -52.82
CA ASP A 469 10.73 -2.08 -53.85
C ASP A 469 11.25 -1.61 -55.21
N ALA A 470 11.04 -0.33 -55.54
CA ALA A 470 11.60 0.27 -56.75
C ALA A 470 13.14 0.28 -56.71
N HIS A 471 13.74 0.62 -55.57
CA HIS A 471 15.18 0.62 -55.38
C HIS A 471 15.77 -0.79 -55.51
N VAL A 472 15.15 -1.80 -54.90
CA VAL A 472 15.56 -3.21 -55.03
C VAL A 472 15.51 -3.66 -56.50
N LYS A 473 14.46 -3.29 -57.25
CA LYS A 473 14.37 -3.56 -58.69
C LYS A 473 15.48 -2.88 -59.49
N ILE A 474 15.83 -1.64 -59.14
CA ILE A 474 16.92 -0.89 -59.78
C ILE A 474 18.26 -1.55 -59.48
N GLN A 475 18.52 -1.95 -58.24
CA GLN A 475 19.73 -2.68 -57.86
C GLN A 475 19.88 -3.98 -58.65
N GLY A 476 18.81 -4.77 -58.77
CA GLY A 476 18.83 -5.99 -59.58
C GLY A 476 19.14 -5.72 -61.06
N LYS A 477 18.63 -4.62 -61.64
CA LYS A 477 19.01 -4.21 -63.00
C LYS A 477 20.48 -3.80 -63.12
N PHE A 478 21.03 -3.12 -62.10
CA PHE A 478 22.45 -2.76 -62.06
C PHE A 478 23.36 -3.98 -61.94
N GLU A 479 22.97 -5.00 -61.17
CA GLU A 479 23.71 -6.26 -61.09
C GLU A 479 23.75 -6.96 -62.44
N ILE A 480 22.62 -7.05 -63.14
CA ILE A 480 22.55 -7.61 -64.51
C ILE A 480 23.47 -6.83 -65.47
N LEU A 481 23.45 -5.48 -65.41
CA LEU A 481 24.34 -4.63 -66.22
C LEU A 481 25.81 -4.87 -65.89
N ARG A 482 26.16 -4.93 -64.61
CA ARG A 482 27.51 -5.18 -64.13
C ARG A 482 28.03 -6.53 -64.63
N ASP A 483 27.22 -7.58 -64.51
CA ASP A 483 27.60 -8.93 -64.93
C ASP A 483 27.76 -9.00 -66.47
N ARG A 484 26.93 -8.27 -67.22
CA ARG A 484 27.07 -8.13 -68.67
C ARG A 484 28.36 -7.42 -69.05
N LEU A 485 28.72 -6.35 -68.34
CA LEU A 485 29.93 -5.56 -68.57
C LEU A 485 31.20 -6.37 -68.24
N PHE A 486 31.19 -7.16 -67.16
CA PHE A 486 32.28 -8.10 -66.85
C PHE A 486 32.41 -9.22 -67.88
N SER A 487 31.30 -9.74 -68.40
CA SER A 487 31.29 -10.72 -69.48
C SER A 487 31.91 -10.15 -70.75
N GLU A 488 31.53 -8.93 -71.14
CA GLU A 488 32.13 -8.22 -72.27
C GLU A 488 33.63 -7.96 -72.05
N GLN A 489 34.03 -7.48 -70.87
CA GLN A 489 35.45 -7.26 -70.56
C GLN A 489 36.27 -8.56 -70.63
N LYS A 490 35.70 -9.68 -70.18
CA LYS A 490 36.31 -11.01 -70.30
C LYS A 490 36.46 -11.41 -71.76
N ASN A 491 35.43 -11.20 -72.59
CA ASN A 491 35.48 -11.46 -74.02
C ASN A 491 36.54 -10.58 -74.71
N THR A 492 36.64 -9.29 -74.37
CA THR A 492 37.68 -8.40 -74.89
C THR A 492 39.08 -8.88 -74.52
N ARG A 493 39.30 -9.32 -73.26
CA ARG A 493 40.59 -9.90 -72.83
C ARG A 493 40.95 -11.17 -73.61
N ILE A 494 39.97 -12.05 -73.85
CA ILE A 494 40.16 -13.27 -74.66
C ILE A 494 40.55 -12.89 -76.09
N ILE A 495 39.84 -11.95 -76.72
CA ILE A 495 40.14 -11.47 -78.08
C ILE A 495 41.56 -10.88 -78.13
N LEU A 496 41.95 -10.10 -77.12
CA LEU A 496 43.29 -9.50 -77.05
C LEU A 496 44.38 -10.57 -76.89
N LEU A 497 44.17 -11.59 -76.06
CA LEU A 497 45.08 -12.73 -75.94
C LEU A 497 45.21 -13.53 -77.24
N ILE A 498 44.10 -13.77 -77.93
CA ILE A 498 44.09 -14.41 -79.25
C ILE A 498 44.88 -13.56 -80.26
N GLY A 499 44.69 -12.23 -80.26
CA GLY A 499 45.44 -11.31 -81.11
C GLY A 499 46.96 -11.31 -80.84
N ILE A 500 47.37 -11.33 -79.56
CA ILE A 500 48.78 -11.46 -79.16
C ILE A 500 49.34 -12.80 -79.63
N PHE A 501 48.59 -13.89 -79.45
CA PHE A 501 49.01 -15.22 -79.86
C PHE A 501 49.25 -15.31 -81.37
N PHE A 502 48.32 -14.79 -82.18
CA PHE A 502 48.50 -14.72 -83.64
C PHE A 502 49.66 -13.80 -84.04
N SER A 503 49.90 -12.71 -83.32
CA SER A 503 51.06 -11.84 -83.55
C SER A 503 52.39 -12.57 -83.28
N PHE A 504 52.44 -13.38 -82.22
CA PHE A 504 53.60 -14.22 -81.90
C PHE A 504 53.85 -15.30 -82.96
N ILE A 505 52.80 -15.98 -83.44
CA ILE A 505 52.90 -16.94 -84.54
C ILE A 505 53.44 -16.24 -85.80
N GLY A 506 52.88 -15.07 -86.15
CA GLY A 506 53.34 -14.29 -87.30
C GLY A 506 54.81 -13.89 -87.20
N ALA A 507 55.28 -13.50 -86.00
CA ALA A 507 56.68 -13.18 -85.76
C ALA A 507 57.61 -14.40 -85.86
N LEU A 508 57.19 -15.56 -85.33
CA LEU A 508 57.95 -16.82 -85.44
C LEU A 508 58.09 -17.29 -86.88
N GLU A 509 57.04 -17.16 -87.70
CA GLU A 509 57.09 -17.48 -89.13
C GLU A 509 58.06 -16.58 -89.89
N LEU A 510 58.17 -15.31 -89.46
CA LEU A 510 59.10 -14.32 -90.02
C LEU A 510 60.56 -14.63 -89.68
N PHE A 511 60.83 -15.21 -88.50
CA PHE A 511 62.17 -15.71 -88.10
C PHE A 511 62.56 -17.04 -88.76
N ARG A 512 61.61 -17.78 -89.35
CA ARG A 512 61.86 -19.05 -90.03
C ARG A 512 62.28 -18.87 -91.50
N ARG A 513 61.99 -17.70 -92.10
CA ARG A 513 62.50 -17.28 -93.40
C ARG A 513 63.85 -16.59 -93.24
#